data_AF-A0A2N6DW43-F1
#
_entry.id   AF-A0A2N6DW43-F1
#
_cell.length_a   1.000
_cell.length_b   1.000
_cell.length_c   1.000
_cell.angle_alpha   90.00
_cell.angle_beta   90.00
_cell.angle_gamma   90.00
#
_symmetry.space_group_name_H-M   'P 1'
#
loop_
_entity.id
_entity.type
_entity.pdbx_description
1 polymer ?
#
loop_
_entity_poly.entity_id
_entity_poly.type
_entity_poly.pdbx_seq_one_letter_code
_entity_poly.pdbx_strand_id
1 'polypeptide(L)'
;MRQANLKWTTLFRVFVRSLFIQTSWNFERLQNLGLFYMLLPGLRDIYGVSPPPDVCERHTSYFNTHPYMASLVAGCCLRMEEKVANREQLLVDVQTFKNMVIAPFAAMGDALFWGAIRPLAAVVALFFASQGSLWAPVVFLVLYNVPHLIFRGGGLALGYLQELRTIETVQRWKL
;
A
#
# COMPACT_ATOMS: atom_id res chain seq x y z
N MET A 1 -21.75 -8.38 -18.99
CA MET A 1 -21.08 -7.28 -18.26
C MET A 1 -20.93 -7.73 -16.81
N ARG A 2 -19.70 -8.01 -16.36
CA ARG A 2 -19.45 -8.57 -15.02
C ARG A 2 -18.93 -7.43 -14.15
N GLN A 3 -19.68 -7.00 -13.14
CA GLN A 3 -19.11 -6.20 -12.06
C GLN A 3 -18.04 -7.06 -11.39
N ALA A 4 -16.78 -6.91 -11.79
CA ALA A 4 -15.69 -7.48 -11.04
C ALA A 4 -15.63 -6.68 -9.74
N ASN A 5 -16.13 -7.27 -8.66
CA ASN A 5 -15.67 -6.94 -7.33
C ASN A 5 -14.63 -8.00 -6.99
N LEU A 6 -13.36 -7.60 -6.87
CA LEU A 6 -12.31 -8.47 -6.38
C LEU A 6 -12.79 -9.17 -5.09
N LYS A 7 -12.63 -10.49 -5.08
CA LYS A 7 -12.97 -11.27 -3.89
C LYS A 7 -12.10 -10.82 -2.73
N TRP A 8 -12.66 -10.88 -1.52
CA TRP A 8 -11.90 -10.61 -0.30
C TRP A 8 -10.63 -11.47 -0.19
N THR A 9 -10.68 -12.72 -0.67
CA THR A 9 -9.50 -13.60 -0.74
C THR A 9 -8.37 -13.02 -1.58
N THR A 10 -8.70 -12.28 -2.64
CA THR A 10 -7.73 -11.64 -3.52
C THR A 10 -7.11 -10.43 -2.85
N LEU A 11 -7.94 -9.58 -2.23
CA LEU A 11 -7.44 -8.46 -1.43
C LEU A 11 -6.57 -8.94 -0.26
N PHE A 12 -6.92 -10.06 0.38
CA PHE A 12 -6.08 -10.67 1.41
C PHE A 12 -4.72 -11.13 0.86
N ARG A 13 -4.69 -11.76 -0.33
CA ARG A 13 -3.41 -12.08 -1.00
C ARG A 13 -2.59 -10.82 -1.30
N VAL A 14 -3.22 -9.75 -1.77
CA VAL A 14 -2.57 -8.47 -2.02
C VAL A 14 -2.00 -7.89 -0.73
N PHE A 15 -2.77 -7.93 0.37
CA PHE A 15 -2.32 -7.53 1.70
C PHE A 15 -1.09 -8.32 2.18
N VAL A 16 -1.11 -9.65 2.09
CA VAL A 16 0.03 -10.49 2.49
C VAL A 16 1.26 -10.16 1.64
N ARG A 17 1.08 -9.98 0.32
CA ARG A 17 2.19 -9.60 -0.57
C ARG A 17 2.72 -8.20 -0.32
N SER A 18 1.91 -7.29 0.23
CA SER A 18 2.36 -5.95 0.61
C SER A 18 3.54 -5.98 1.58
N LEU A 19 3.64 -7.01 2.43
CA LEU A 19 4.72 -7.17 3.40
C LEU A 19 6.09 -7.30 2.73
N PHE A 20 6.13 -7.69 1.45
CA PHE A 20 7.33 -7.91 0.66
C PHE A 20 7.61 -6.80 -0.35
N ILE A 21 6.95 -5.64 -0.24
CA ILE A 21 7.08 -4.56 -1.24
C ILE A 21 8.53 -4.03 -1.39
N GLN A 22 9.34 -4.10 -0.34
CA GLN A 22 10.74 -3.65 -0.40
C GLN A 22 11.74 -4.78 -0.73
N THR A 23 11.31 -6.02 -0.91
CA THR A 23 12.22 -7.17 -1.09
C THR A 23 13.01 -7.13 -2.40
N SER A 24 12.51 -6.45 -3.43
CA SER A 24 13.15 -6.33 -4.75
C SER A 24 13.45 -4.87 -5.12
N TRP A 25 13.88 -4.09 -4.12
CA TRP A 25 14.26 -2.70 -4.30
C TRP A 25 15.48 -2.57 -5.22
N ASN A 26 15.42 -1.66 -6.19
CA ASN A 26 16.51 -1.42 -7.16
C ASN A 26 16.70 0.07 -7.42
N PHE A 27 17.89 0.50 -7.82
CA PHE A 27 18.17 1.93 -8.00
C PHE A 27 17.50 2.55 -9.24
N GLU A 28 17.09 1.75 -10.22
CA GLU A 28 16.46 2.27 -11.45
C GLU A 28 15.01 2.70 -11.19
N ARG A 29 14.23 1.88 -10.48
CA ARG A 29 12.77 2.03 -10.33
C ARG A 29 12.25 1.79 -8.92
N LEU A 30 13.15 1.55 -7.97
CA LEU A 30 12.89 1.47 -6.53
C LEU A 30 11.94 0.32 -6.18
N GLN A 31 10.70 0.61 -5.77
CA GLN A 31 9.75 -0.39 -5.25
C GLN A 31 8.86 -1.02 -6.34
N ASN A 32 9.08 -0.70 -7.62
CA ASN A 32 8.22 -1.10 -8.73
C ASN A 32 7.93 -2.62 -8.79
N LEU A 33 8.95 -3.47 -8.65
CA LEU A 33 8.79 -4.93 -8.71
C LEU A 33 7.97 -5.45 -7.53
N GLY A 34 8.17 -4.87 -6.34
CA GLY A 34 7.37 -5.18 -5.16
C GLY A 34 5.91 -4.77 -5.33
N LEU A 35 5.65 -3.59 -5.91
CA LEU A 35 4.30 -3.15 -6.25
C LEU A 35 3.64 -4.09 -7.27
N PHE A 36 4.35 -4.44 -8.35
CA PHE A 36 3.84 -5.35 -9.35
C PHE A 36 3.51 -6.73 -8.76
N TYR A 37 4.41 -7.30 -7.94
CA TYR A 37 4.18 -8.55 -7.23
C TYR A 37 2.96 -8.48 -6.32
N MET A 38 2.80 -7.36 -5.60
CA MET A 38 1.67 -7.08 -4.74
C MET A 38 0.34 -7.05 -5.52
N LEU A 39 0.30 -6.39 -6.68
CA LEU A 39 -0.90 -6.22 -7.51
C LEU A 39 -1.27 -7.48 -8.31
N LEU A 40 -0.29 -8.33 -8.63
CA LEU A 40 -0.44 -9.45 -9.55
C LEU A 40 -1.66 -10.37 -9.28
N PRO A 41 -2.05 -10.73 -8.03
CA PRO A 41 -3.26 -11.52 -7.80
C PRO A 41 -4.54 -10.81 -8.27
N GLY A 42 -4.64 -9.50 -8.05
CA GLY A 42 -5.78 -8.70 -8.49
C GLY A 42 -5.78 -8.49 -10.00
N LEU A 43 -4.62 -8.17 -10.59
CA LEU A 43 -4.48 -8.06 -12.04
C LEU A 43 -4.85 -9.37 -12.76
N ARG A 44 -4.52 -10.52 -12.16
CA ARG A 44 -4.91 -11.83 -12.70
C ARG A 44 -6.41 -12.11 -12.63
N ASP A 45 -7.07 -11.63 -11.59
CA ASP A 45 -8.53 -11.75 -11.47
C ASP A 45 -9.25 -10.83 -12.47
N ILE A 46 -8.67 -9.68 -12.81
CA ILE A 46 -9.23 -8.70 -13.74
C ILE A 46 -8.98 -9.10 -15.21
N TYR A 47 -7.73 -9.43 -15.55
CA TYR A 47 -7.28 -9.63 -16.93
C TYR A 47 -7.01 -11.10 -17.31
N GLY A 48 -7.10 -12.03 -16.35
CA GLY A 48 -6.77 -13.45 -16.54
C GLY A 48 -5.33 -13.80 -16.15
N VAL A 49 -4.95 -15.08 -16.32
CA VAL A 49 -3.69 -15.66 -15.80
C VAL A 49 -2.44 -14.86 -16.19
N SER A 50 -2.44 -14.31 -17.39
CA SER A 50 -1.37 -13.48 -17.95
C SER A 50 -1.91 -12.08 -18.25
N PRO A 51 -1.67 -11.10 -17.37
CA PRO A 51 -2.04 -9.72 -17.64
C PRO A 51 -1.37 -9.22 -18.94
N PRO A 52 -2.04 -8.35 -19.72
CA PRO A 52 -1.48 -7.76 -20.92
C PRO A 52 -0.13 -7.05 -20.70
N PRO A 53 0.75 -7.00 -21.72
CA PRO A 53 2.06 -6.34 -21.60
C PRO A 53 1.99 -4.88 -21.16
N ASP A 54 1.01 -4.12 -21.64
CA ASP A 54 0.81 -2.71 -21.30
C ASP A 54 0.43 -2.51 -19.82
N VAL A 55 -0.36 -3.43 -19.26
CA VAL A 55 -0.71 -3.45 -17.82
C VAL A 55 0.54 -3.78 -16.99
N CYS A 56 1.33 -4.75 -17.44
CA CYS A 56 2.59 -5.13 -16.78
C CYS A 56 3.61 -3.97 -16.78
N GLU A 57 3.79 -3.32 -17.93
CA GLU A 57 4.70 -2.19 -18.08
C GLU A 57 4.29 -1.02 -17.19
N ARG A 58 3.00 -0.65 -17.20
CA ARG A 58 2.47 0.40 -16.34
C ARG A 58 2.73 0.11 -14.86
N HIS A 59 2.58 -1.13 -14.38
CA HIS A 59 2.83 -1.47 -12.97
C HIS A 59 4.27 -1.78 -12.61
N THR A 60 5.17 -1.80 -13.59
CA THR A 60 6.62 -1.91 -13.39
C THR A 60 7.36 -0.60 -13.70
N SER A 61 6.61 0.49 -13.92
CA SER A 61 7.13 1.86 -13.94
C SER A 61 7.77 2.24 -12.60
N TYR A 62 8.53 3.35 -12.57
CA TYR A 62 9.01 3.95 -11.33
C TYR A 62 7.90 4.03 -10.27
N PHE A 63 8.21 3.59 -9.06
CA PHE A 63 7.32 3.70 -7.91
C PHE A 63 8.15 3.73 -6.64
N ASN A 64 7.97 4.78 -5.83
CA ASN A 64 8.59 4.86 -4.52
C ASN A 64 7.72 5.67 -3.58
N THR A 65 7.23 5.01 -2.55
CA THR A 65 6.47 5.65 -1.48
C THR A 65 6.74 4.95 -0.16
N HIS A 66 6.14 5.43 0.92
CA HIS A 66 6.28 4.76 2.20
C HIS A 66 5.60 3.37 2.14
N PRO A 67 6.26 2.27 2.57
CA PRO A 67 5.76 0.90 2.35
C PRO A 67 4.35 0.63 2.87
N TYR A 68 3.95 1.31 3.94
CA TYR A 68 2.65 1.09 4.57
C TYR A 68 1.56 1.84 3.80
N MET A 69 1.91 3.00 3.21
CA MET A 69 1.02 3.79 2.36
C MET A 69 0.87 3.20 0.96
N ALA A 70 1.85 2.44 0.48
CA ALA A 70 1.78 1.76 -0.80
C ALA A 70 0.58 0.81 -0.92
N SER A 71 0.09 0.27 0.21
CA SER A 71 -1.10 -0.61 0.22
C SER A 71 -2.38 0.15 -0.16
N LEU A 72 -2.51 1.40 0.28
CA LEU A 72 -3.60 2.29 -0.11
C LEU A 72 -3.56 2.56 -1.62
N VAL A 73 -2.39 2.90 -2.16
CA VAL A 73 -2.18 3.16 -3.60
C VAL A 73 -2.52 1.92 -4.42
N ALA A 74 -2.08 0.74 -3.97
CA ALA A 74 -2.37 -0.52 -4.62
C ALA A 74 -3.88 -0.81 -4.68
N GLY A 75 -4.63 -0.52 -3.61
CA GLY A 75 -6.08 -0.64 -3.58
C GLY A 75 -6.77 0.25 -4.63
N CYS A 76 -6.38 1.52 -4.69
CA CYS A 76 -6.86 2.45 -5.71
C CYS A 76 -6.52 1.95 -7.12
N CYS A 77 -5.29 1.52 -7.36
CA CYS A 77 -4.85 1.00 -8.67
C CYS A 77 -5.70 -0.20 -9.10
N LEU A 78 -5.96 -1.17 -8.22
CA LEU A 78 -6.81 -2.33 -8.56
C LEU A 78 -8.23 -1.91 -8.95
N ARG A 79 -8.83 -0.95 -8.22
CA ARG A 79 -10.15 -0.43 -8.56
C ARG A 79 -10.16 0.31 -9.90
N MET A 80 -9.13 1.10 -10.17
CA MET A 80 -9.00 1.79 -11.46
C MET A 80 -8.79 0.80 -12.62
N GLU A 81 -8.00 -0.25 -12.43
CA GLU A 81 -7.80 -1.30 -13.45
C GLU A 81 -9.10 -2.09 -13.74
N GLU A 82 -9.94 -2.35 -12.74
CA GLU A 82 -11.29 -2.91 -12.96
C GLU A 82 -12.11 -2.03 -13.90
N LYS A 83 -12.10 -0.70 -13.67
CA LYS A 83 -12.80 0.26 -14.52
C LYS A 83 -12.26 0.28 -15.95
N VAL A 84 -10.94 0.25 -16.11
CA VAL A 84 -10.29 0.15 -17.43
C VAL A 84 -10.74 -1.13 -18.14
N ALA A 85 -10.71 -2.27 -17.47
CA ALA A 85 -11.16 -3.55 -18.04
C ALA A 85 -12.65 -3.53 -18.43
N ASN A 86 -13.48 -2.78 -17.70
CA ASN A 86 -14.90 -2.57 -18.01
C ASN A 86 -15.16 -1.48 -19.06
N ARG A 87 -14.11 -0.84 -19.60
CA ARG A 87 -14.20 0.30 -20.53
C ARG A 87 -14.93 1.51 -19.95
N GLU A 88 -14.86 1.68 -18.63
CA GLU A 88 -15.34 2.87 -17.95
C GLU A 88 -14.36 4.03 -18.16
N GLN A 89 -14.87 5.25 -18.26
CA GLN A 89 -14.04 6.44 -18.40
C GLN A 89 -13.42 6.80 -17.04
N LEU A 90 -12.08 6.86 -17.02
CA LEU A 90 -11.34 7.35 -15.87
C LEU A 90 -11.18 8.88 -15.92
N LEU A 91 -11.20 9.52 -14.76
CA LEU A 91 -10.87 10.95 -14.63
C LEU A 91 -9.37 11.21 -14.88
N VAL A 92 -8.53 10.28 -14.42
CA VAL A 92 -7.08 10.25 -14.63
C VAL A 92 -6.66 8.81 -14.87
N ASP A 93 -5.66 8.57 -15.72
CA ASP A 93 -5.15 7.22 -15.91
C ASP A 93 -4.40 6.71 -14.66
N VAL A 94 -4.20 5.40 -14.59
CA VAL A 94 -3.60 4.71 -13.43
C VAL A 94 -2.15 5.17 -13.18
N GLN A 95 -1.38 5.47 -14.24
CA GLN A 95 0.01 5.90 -14.08
C GLN A 95 0.08 7.33 -13.55
N THR A 96 -0.73 8.22 -14.10
CA THR A 96 -0.87 9.59 -13.66
C THR A 96 -1.30 9.66 -12.20
N PHE A 97 -2.28 8.85 -11.79
CA PHE A 97 -2.68 8.74 -10.38
C PHE A 97 -1.50 8.35 -9.47
N LYS A 98 -0.74 7.31 -9.81
CA LYS A 98 0.43 6.90 -9.02
C LYS A 98 1.44 8.04 -8.88
N ASN A 99 1.77 8.70 -9.99
CA ASN A 99 2.71 9.82 -10.00
C ASN A 99 2.25 10.99 -9.10
N MET A 100 0.94 11.25 -9.03
CA MET A 100 0.36 12.28 -8.17
C MET A 100 0.50 11.96 -6.68
N VAL A 101 0.35 10.68 -6.29
CA VAL A 101 0.23 10.30 -4.86
C VAL A 101 1.53 9.79 -4.23
N ILE A 102 2.50 9.33 -5.02
CA ILE A 102 3.72 8.68 -4.48
C ILE A 102 4.49 9.56 -3.51
N ALA A 103 4.75 10.82 -3.88
CA ALA A 103 5.52 11.78 -3.09
C ALA A 103 4.80 12.26 -1.82
N PRO A 104 3.54 12.73 -1.87
CA PRO A 104 2.84 13.14 -0.65
C PRO A 104 2.64 11.98 0.31
N PHE A 105 2.33 10.77 -0.18
CA PHE A 105 2.18 9.61 0.69
C PHE A 105 3.52 9.10 1.24
N ALA A 106 4.63 9.33 0.53
CA ALA A 106 5.96 9.08 1.08
C ALA A 106 6.20 9.98 2.29
N ALA A 107 6.05 11.31 2.11
CA ALA A 107 6.28 12.28 3.17
C ALA A 107 5.38 12.04 4.39
N MET A 108 4.08 11.80 4.17
CA MET A 108 3.13 11.49 5.26
C MET A 108 3.50 10.19 5.99
N GLY A 109 3.81 9.15 5.23
CA GLY A 109 4.17 7.85 5.82
C GLY A 109 5.47 7.92 6.62
N ASP A 110 6.48 8.60 6.09
CA ASP A 110 7.78 8.78 6.74
C ASP A 110 7.63 9.57 8.04
N ALA A 111 6.89 10.70 8.01
CA ALA A 111 6.65 11.51 9.20
C ALA A 111 5.89 10.71 10.29
N LEU A 112 4.81 10.01 9.92
CA LEU A 112 3.97 9.31 10.88
C LEU A 112 4.65 8.05 11.43
N PHE A 113 5.10 7.15 10.55
CA PHE A 113 5.56 5.83 10.99
C PHE A 113 7.01 5.84 11.43
N TRP A 114 7.89 6.42 10.63
CA TRP A 114 9.32 6.45 10.93
C TRP A 114 9.69 7.62 11.83
N GLY A 115 9.01 8.76 11.71
CA GLY A 115 9.25 9.96 12.51
C GLY A 115 8.55 9.98 13.88
N ALA A 116 7.34 9.42 13.99
CA ALA A 116 6.56 9.50 15.24
C ALA A 116 6.34 8.13 15.92
N ILE A 117 5.69 7.18 15.25
CA ILE A 117 5.30 5.89 15.86
C ILE A 117 6.53 5.07 16.25
N ARG A 118 7.54 4.98 15.38
CA ARG A 118 8.74 4.19 15.65
C ARG A 118 9.55 4.73 16.85
N PRO A 119 9.86 6.04 16.93
CA PRO A 119 10.52 6.59 18.11
C PRO A 119 9.67 6.45 19.38
N LEU A 120 8.35 6.68 19.31
CA LEU A 120 7.45 6.48 20.45
C LEU A 120 7.50 5.03 20.96
N ALA A 121 7.37 4.05 20.06
CA ALA A 121 7.47 2.63 20.43
C ALA A 121 8.83 2.30 21.05
N ALA A 122 9.92 2.89 20.54
CA ALA A 122 11.27 2.72 21.09
C ALA A 122 11.40 3.30 22.50
N VAL A 123 10.88 4.51 22.74
CA VAL A 123 10.90 5.16 24.06
C VAL A 123 10.11 4.35 25.09
N VAL A 124 8.91 3.89 24.72
CA VAL A 124 8.09 3.03 25.60
C VAL A 124 8.82 1.73 25.89
N ALA A 125 9.37 1.04 24.88
CA ALA A 125 10.13 -0.19 25.11
C ALA A 125 11.36 0.03 26.00
N LEU A 126 12.09 1.15 25.80
CA LEU A 126 13.25 1.50 26.62
C LEU A 126 12.87 1.72 28.09
N PHE A 127 11.70 2.30 28.37
CA PHE A 127 11.19 2.46 29.73
C PHE A 127 10.92 1.11 30.43
N PHE A 128 10.47 0.09 29.70
CA PHE A 128 10.34 -1.27 30.25
C PHE A 128 11.72 -1.93 30.44
N ALA A 129 12.63 -1.72 29.49
CA ALA A 129 13.98 -2.28 29.55
C ALA A 129 14.79 -1.71 30.72
N SER A 130 14.66 -0.41 31.01
CA SER A 130 15.36 0.24 32.14
C SER A 130 14.92 -0.27 33.51
N GLN A 131 13.73 -0.88 33.60
CA GLN A 131 13.23 -1.56 34.79
C GLN A 131 13.60 -3.06 34.84
N GLY A 132 14.43 -3.54 33.91
CA GLY A 132 14.85 -4.94 33.83
C GLY A 132 13.81 -5.89 33.22
N SER A 133 12.75 -5.38 32.58
CA SER A 133 11.71 -6.22 31.99
C SER A 133 12.17 -6.87 30.68
N LEU A 134 12.14 -8.21 30.64
CA LEU A 134 12.40 -9.00 29.42
C LEU A 134 11.32 -8.83 28.34
N TRP A 135 10.18 -8.21 28.67
CA TRP A 135 9.09 -7.96 27.72
C TRP A 135 9.31 -6.74 26.83
N ALA A 136 10.34 -5.93 27.09
CA ALA A 136 10.60 -4.70 26.32
C ALA A 136 10.64 -4.90 24.78
N PRO A 137 11.28 -5.95 24.22
CA PRO A 137 11.26 -6.20 22.78
C PRO A 137 9.85 -6.50 22.25
N VAL A 138 9.03 -7.23 23.02
CA VAL A 138 7.66 -7.56 22.64
C VAL A 138 6.79 -6.30 22.63
N VAL A 139 6.96 -5.42 23.64
CA VAL A 139 6.28 -4.12 23.70
C VAL A 139 6.62 -3.29 22.46
N PHE A 140 7.90 -3.19 22.09
CA PHE A 140 8.31 -2.50 20.86
C PHE A 140 7.61 -3.08 19.63
N LEU A 141 7.69 -4.41 19.47
CA LEU A 141 7.13 -5.09 18.31
C LEU A 141 5.63 -4.89 18.22
N VAL A 142 4.88 -4.98 19.32
CA VAL A 142 3.42 -4.79 19.30
C VAL A 142 3.08 -3.33 18.98
N LEU A 143 3.69 -2.37 19.69
CA LEU A 143 3.41 -0.94 19.50
C LEU A 143 3.77 -0.45 18.10
N TYR A 144 4.83 -1.00 17.50
CA TYR A 144 5.21 -0.64 16.14
C TYR A 144 4.40 -1.40 15.09
N ASN A 145 4.21 -2.72 15.26
CA ASN A 145 3.61 -3.55 14.21
C ASN A 145 2.09 -3.42 14.10
N VAL A 146 1.37 -3.28 15.22
CA VAL A 146 -0.09 -3.21 15.19
C VAL A 146 -0.58 -2.02 14.36
N PRO A 147 -0.09 -0.78 14.57
CA PRO A 147 -0.53 0.36 13.75
C PRO A 147 -0.26 0.17 12.27
N HIS A 148 0.94 -0.26 11.87
CA HIS A 148 1.23 -0.38 10.43
C HIS A 148 0.46 -1.51 9.76
N LEU A 149 0.18 -2.62 10.45
CA LEU A 149 -0.64 -3.70 9.90
C LEU A 149 -2.09 -3.25 9.70
N ILE A 150 -2.64 -2.48 10.64
CA ILE A 150 -3.97 -1.86 10.51
C ILE A 150 -3.99 -0.93 9.30
N PHE A 151 -2.99 -0.05 9.17
CA PHE A 151 -2.92 0.89 8.04
C PHE A 151 -2.72 0.19 6.69
N ARG A 152 -1.93 -0.89 6.62
CA ARG A 152 -1.76 -1.67 5.39
C ARG A 152 -3.08 -2.31 4.95
N GLY A 153 -3.75 -3.03 5.86
CA GLY A 153 -4.99 -3.73 5.56
C GLY A 153 -6.16 -2.78 5.33
N GLY A 154 -6.38 -1.85 6.26
CA GLY A 154 -7.40 -0.82 6.16
C GLY A 154 -7.18 0.11 4.98
N GLY A 155 -5.93 0.52 4.74
CA GLY A 155 -5.57 1.34 3.58
C GLY A 155 -5.86 0.63 2.26
N LEU A 156 -5.48 -0.64 2.11
CA LEU A 156 -5.81 -1.42 0.92
C LEU A 156 -7.33 -1.47 0.66
N ALA A 157 -8.12 -1.76 1.70
CA ALA A 157 -9.57 -1.81 1.61
C ALA A 157 -10.18 -0.43 1.27
N LEU A 158 -9.72 0.63 1.96
CA LEU A 158 -10.18 2.00 1.71
C LEU A 158 -9.88 2.44 0.28
N GLY A 159 -8.64 2.23 -0.19
CA GLY A 159 -8.24 2.58 -1.56
C GLY A 159 -9.07 1.85 -2.61
N TYR A 160 -9.36 0.57 -2.38
CA TYR A 160 -10.21 -0.22 -3.28
C TYR A 160 -11.68 0.23 -3.27
N LEU A 161 -12.22 0.61 -2.10
CA LEU A 161 -13.61 1.03 -1.96
C LEU A 161 -13.86 2.46 -2.45
N GLN A 162 -12.92 3.38 -2.25
CA GLN A 162 -13.11 4.82 -2.47
C GLN A 162 -12.34 5.39 -3.67
N GLU A 163 -11.37 4.64 -4.24
CA GLU A 163 -10.58 5.04 -5.40
C GLU A 163 -9.97 6.45 -5.22
N LEU A 164 -10.39 7.45 -6.00
CA LEU A 164 -9.89 8.83 -5.94
C LEU A 164 -10.39 9.61 -4.72
N ARG A 165 -11.58 9.29 -4.20
CA ARG A 165 -12.12 9.92 -2.96
C ARG A 165 -11.26 9.59 -1.74
N THR A 166 -10.43 8.57 -1.84
CA THR A 166 -9.44 8.24 -0.83
C THR A 166 -8.46 9.39 -0.61
N ILE A 167 -8.07 10.11 -1.67
CA ILE A 167 -7.17 11.26 -1.55
C ILE A 167 -7.80 12.34 -0.66
N GLU A 168 -9.06 12.69 -0.92
CA GLU A 168 -9.79 13.68 -0.11
C GLU A 168 -9.93 13.22 1.34
N THR A 169 -10.20 11.93 1.56
CA THR A 169 -10.33 11.36 2.90
C THR A 169 -9.03 11.44 3.68
N VAL A 170 -7.91 11.08 3.04
CA VAL A 170 -6.57 11.16 3.67
C VAL A 170 -6.17 12.62 3.93
N GLN A 171 -6.49 13.55 3.02
CA GLN A 171 -6.22 14.98 3.23
C GLN A 171 -6.98 15.55 4.44
N ARG A 172 -8.18 15.02 4.75
CA ARG A 172 -8.94 15.43 5.95
C ARG A 172 -8.31 14.98 7.26
N TRP A 173 -7.40 14.00 7.23
CA TRP A 173 -6.82 13.44 8.46
C TRP A 173 -5.85 14.39 9.17
N LYS A 174 -5.40 15.49 8.52
CA LYS A 174 -4.48 16.50 9.09
C LYS A 174 -3.36 15.86 9.93
N LEU A 175 -2.76 14.80 9.40
CA LEU A 175 -1.65 14.07 10.01
C LEU A 175 -0.36 14.88 9.98
#